data_AF-C0NXE1-F1
#
_entry.id   AF-C0NXE1-F1
#
_cell.length_a   1.000
_cell.length_b   1.000
_cell.length_c   1.000
_cell.angle_alpha   90.00
_cell.angle_beta   90.00
_cell.angle_gamma   90.00
#
_symmetry.space_group_name_H-M   'P 1'
#
loop_
_entity.id
_entity.type
_entity.pdbx_description
1 polymer ?
#
loop_
_entity_poly.entity_id
_entity_poly.type
_entity_poly.pdbx_seq_one_letter_code
_entity_poly.pdbx_strand_id
1 'polypeptide(L)'
;MPAHTAGIAYVRSLGQCGCYGPVQPFCIEVRITFVFLIKKQPQFAGFPLKTVTRYGTIASAFGATAGIFAVFFFGEVPRVRKDILMNIPVIGGYWERSIPPEDNPF
;
A
#
# COMPACT_ATOMS: atom_id res chain seq x y z
N MET A 1 5.64 3.97 18.39
CA MET A 1 6.09 5.39 18.28
C MET A 1 7.56 5.38 18.68
N PRO A 2 8.56 5.95 17.96
CA PRO A 2 8.49 7.10 17.04
C PRO A 2 9.34 6.97 15.74
N ALA A 3 8.84 7.46 14.59
CA ALA A 3 9.67 7.66 13.39
C ALA A 3 9.35 9.00 12.67
N HIS A 4 8.77 9.97 13.38
CA HIS A 4 8.32 11.24 12.81
C HIS A 4 9.25 12.45 13.09
N THR A 5 10.33 12.29 13.87
CA THR A 5 11.20 13.43 14.26
C THR A 5 12.42 13.63 13.34
N ALA A 6 12.77 12.67 12.48
CA ALA A 6 13.96 12.78 11.62
C ALA A 6 13.83 13.79 10.46
N GLY A 7 12.61 14.14 10.05
CA GLY A 7 12.38 14.99 8.86
C GLY A 7 12.56 16.50 9.07
N ILE A 8 12.38 16.99 10.31
CA ILE A 8 12.40 18.44 10.58
C ILE A 8 13.80 18.99 10.84
N ALA A 9 14.81 18.13 11.06
CA ALA A 9 16.19 18.57 11.29
C ALA A 9 16.93 18.95 10.00
N TYR A 10 16.55 18.42 8.83
CA TYR A 10 17.31 18.60 7.60
C TYR A 10 17.13 19.98 6.94
N VAL A 11 16.04 20.70 7.22
CA VAL A 11 15.68 21.92 6.47
C VAL A 11 16.23 23.21 7.10
N ARG A 12 17.08 23.13 8.13
CA ARG A 12 17.72 24.33 8.73
C ARG A 12 19.18 24.58 8.31
N SER A 13 19.76 23.74 7.45
CA SER A 13 21.18 23.83 7.06
C SER A 13 21.43 24.33 5.62
N LEU A 14 20.43 24.91 4.95
CA LEU A 14 20.57 25.55 3.62
C LEU A 14 20.71 27.08 3.74
N GLY A 15 21.54 27.53 4.68
CA GLY A 15 21.95 28.92 4.80
C GLY A 15 23.45 29.05 4.56
N GLN A 16 23.80 29.67 3.43
CA GLN A 16 25.02 30.50 3.29
C GLN A 16 26.37 29.76 3.17
N CYS A 17 26.61 29.15 2.01
CA CYS A 17 27.92 29.26 1.34
C CYS A 17 27.59 29.87 -0.04
N GLY A 18 27.80 31.15 -0.31
CA GLY A 18 29.11 31.79 -0.33
C GLY A 18 29.69 31.81 -1.76
N CYS A 19 28.87 32.14 -2.77
CA CYS A 19 29.32 32.28 -4.16
C CYS A 19 29.71 33.73 -4.46
N TYR A 20 30.83 34.20 -3.91
CA TYR A 20 31.52 35.42 -4.32
C TYR A 20 32.97 35.01 -4.62
N GLY A 21 33.30 34.74 -5.88
CA GLY A 21 34.66 34.37 -6.26
C GLY A 21 34.72 33.68 -7.63
N PRO A 22 35.31 34.32 -8.66
CA PRO A 22 35.33 33.78 -10.01
C PRO A 22 36.57 32.90 -10.22
N VAL A 23 36.65 31.74 -9.56
CA VAL A 23 37.60 30.66 -9.90
C VAL A 23 37.28 29.41 -9.09
N GLN A 24 36.26 28.61 -9.43
CA GLN A 24 36.23 27.17 -9.08
C GLN A 24 35.26 26.46 -10.04
N PRO A 25 35.70 25.51 -10.91
CA PRO A 25 34.81 24.80 -11.84
C PRO A 25 33.88 23.77 -11.16
N PHE A 26 33.68 23.86 -9.83
CA PHE A 26 32.85 22.93 -9.06
C PHE A 26 31.34 23.08 -9.29
N CYS A 27 30.88 24.13 -9.97
CA CYS A 27 29.44 24.36 -10.19
C CYS A 27 28.80 23.34 -11.16
N ILE A 28 29.58 22.72 -12.05
CA ILE A 28 29.07 21.76 -13.04
C ILE A 28 28.62 20.45 -12.39
N GLU A 29 29.32 19.96 -11.36
CA GLU A 29 28.95 18.73 -10.66
C GLU A 29 27.67 18.90 -9.82
N VAL A 30 27.47 20.09 -9.23
CA VAL A 30 26.34 20.36 -8.32
C VAL A 30 25.00 20.44 -9.07
N ARG A 31 25.01 20.71 -10.38
CA ARG A 31 23.78 20.74 -11.19
C ARG A 31 23.24 19.35 -11.50
N ILE A 32 24.09 18.31 -11.51
CA ILE A 32 23.70 16.94 -11.88
C ILE A 32 22.81 16.33 -10.78
N THR A 33 23.11 16.60 -9.52
CA THR A 33 22.23 16.21 -8.39
C THR A 33 20.91 16.97 -8.41
N PHE A 34 20.90 18.24 -8.84
CA PHE A 34 19.68 19.05 -8.85
C PHE A 34 18.65 18.59 -9.89
N VAL A 35 19.05 18.01 -11.03
CA VAL A 35 18.09 17.54 -12.05
C VAL A 35 17.24 16.38 -11.53
N PHE A 36 17.81 15.50 -10.71
CA PHE A 36 17.02 14.42 -10.08
C PHE A 36 16.06 14.97 -9.00
N LEU A 37 16.32 16.18 -8.46
CA LEU A 37 15.42 16.87 -7.54
C LEU A 37 14.24 17.56 -8.27
N ILE A 38 14.32 17.77 -9.58
CA ILE A 38 13.17 18.17 -10.42
C ILE A 38 12.45 16.94 -11.00
N LYS A 39 12.57 15.76 -10.37
CA LYS A 39 11.70 14.64 -10.72
C LYS A 39 10.29 14.95 -10.23
N LYS A 40 9.43 15.32 -11.19
CA LYS A 40 7.98 15.45 -11.02
C LYS A 40 7.49 14.19 -10.33
N GLN A 41 7.07 14.34 -9.07
CA GLN A 41 6.54 13.23 -8.29
C GLN A 41 5.35 12.67 -9.09
N PRO A 42 5.37 11.41 -9.55
CA PRO A 42 4.25 10.87 -10.30
C PRO A 42 3.01 10.98 -9.43
N GLN A 43 2.01 11.71 -9.93
CA GLN A 43 0.72 11.85 -9.28
C GLN A 43 -0.21 10.82 -9.91
N PHE A 44 -0.83 9.99 -9.08
CA PHE A 44 -1.83 9.03 -9.52
C PHE A 44 -3.21 9.60 -9.16
N ALA A 45 -4.05 9.84 -10.16
CA ALA A 45 -5.39 10.42 -9.99
C ALA A 45 -5.42 11.73 -9.16
N GLY A 46 -4.39 12.57 -9.29
CA GLY A 46 -4.25 13.84 -8.54
C GLY A 46 -3.61 13.70 -7.16
N PHE A 47 -3.41 12.48 -6.65
CA PHE A 47 -2.72 12.24 -5.39
C PHE A 47 -1.22 11.98 -5.62
N PRO A 48 -0.32 12.54 -4.80
CA PRO A 48 1.10 12.26 -4.93
C PRO A 48 1.39 10.81 -4.49
N LEU A 49 2.30 10.11 -5.18
CA LEU A 49 2.61 8.69 -4.92
C LEU A 49 3.02 8.41 -3.46
N LYS A 50 3.71 9.35 -2.80
CA LYS A 50 4.07 9.28 -1.37
C LYS A 50 2.85 9.16 -0.44
N THR A 51 1.73 9.79 -0.80
CA THR A 51 0.49 9.75 -0.03
C THR A 51 -0.24 8.43 -0.27
N VAL A 52 -0.34 8.00 -1.53
CA VAL A 52 -0.99 6.73 -1.91
C VAL A 52 -0.27 5.54 -1.27
N THR A 53 1.06 5.52 -1.26
CA THR A 53 1.84 4.44 -0.64
C THR A 53 1.65 4.41 0.89
N ARG A 54 1.66 5.57 1.55
CA ARG A 54 1.45 5.64 3.01
C ARG A 54 0.05 5.18 3.42
N TYR A 55 -1.00 5.64 2.74
CA TYR A 55 -2.36 5.23 3.09
C TYR A 55 -2.70 3.84 2.55
N GLY A 56 -2.13 3.44 1.41
CA GLY A 56 -2.31 2.11 0.84
C GLY A 56 -1.73 1.00 1.72
N THR A 57 -0.59 1.24 2.37
CA THR A 57 -0.01 0.28 3.35
C THR A 57 -0.84 0.13 4.62
N ILE A 58 -1.52 1.20 5.06
CA ILE A 58 -2.43 1.12 6.21
C ILE A 58 -3.72 0.42 5.78
N ALA A 59 -4.30 0.81 4.65
CA ALA A 59 -5.53 0.24 4.11
C ALA A 59 -5.38 -1.25 3.77
N SER A 60 -4.20 -1.72 3.36
CA SER A 60 -3.96 -3.14 3.07
C SER A 60 -4.07 -3.99 4.33
N ALA A 61 -3.63 -3.51 5.50
CA ALA A 61 -3.76 -4.24 6.76
C ALA A 61 -5.24 -4.41 7.14
N PHE A 62 -6.05 -3.35 6.99
CA PHE A 62 -7.49 -3.42 7.22
C PHE A 62 -8.19 -4.30 6.19
N GLY A 63 -7.86 -4.17 4.89
CA GLY A 63 -8.45 -4.97 3.83
C GLY A 63 -8.16 -6.47 3.96
N ALA A 64 -6.92 -6.83 4.31
CA ALA A 64 -6.54 -8.22 4.57
C ALA A 64 -7.30 -8.79 5.78
N THR A 65 -7.32 -8.05 6.89
CA THR A 65 -8.00 -8.49 8.12
C THR A 65 -9.51 -8.62 7.89
N ALA A 66 -10.13 -7.63 7.24
CA ALA A 66 -11.56 -7.65 6.92
C ALA A 66 -11.91 -8.78 5.93
N GLY A 67 -11.05 -9.06 4.96
CA GLY A 67 -11.21 -10.17 4.03
C GLY A 67 -11.18 -11.53 4.74
N ILE A 68 -10.18 -11.76 5.59
CA ILE A 68 -10.08 -13.00 6.39
C ILE A 68 -11.31 -13.14 7.29
N PHE A 69 -11.67 -12.08 8.01
CA PHE A 69 -12.87 -12.05 8.84
C PHE A 69 -14.12 -12.41 8.04
N ALA A 70 -14.32 -11.79 6.86
CA ALA A 70 -15.47 -12.04 6.01
C ALA A 70 -15.58 -13.51 5.57
N VAL A 71 -14.47 -14.16 5.22
CA VAL A 71 -14.47 -15.57 4.81
C VAL A 71 -15.04 -16.48 5.92
N PHE A 72 -14.65 -16.27 7.17
CA PHE A 72 -15.10 -17.14 8.27
C PHE A 72 -16.51 -16.80 8.76
N PHE A 73 -16.87 -15.52 8.83
CA PHE A 73 -18.18 -15.10 9.33
C PHE A 73 -19.30 -15.28 8.31
N PHE A 74 -19.03 -15.03 7.02
CA PHE A 74 -20.03 -15.28 5.97
C PHE A 74 -20.18 -16.76 5.61
N GLY A 75 -19.28 -17.61 6.11
CA GLY A 75 -19.45 -19.05 6.08
C GLY A 75 -20.81 -19.47 6.65
N GLU A 76 -21.32 -18.82 7.70
CA GLU A 76 -22.59 -19.20 8.34
C GLU A 76 -23.83 -18.83 7.51
N VAL A 77 -23.73 -17.82 6.65
CA VAL A 77 -24.87 -17.36 5.84
C VAL A 77 -25.00 -18.23 4.58
N PRO A 78 -26.08 -19.02 4.42
CA PRO A 78 -26.17 -20.04 3.38
C PRO A 78 -26.14 -19.48 1.96
N ARG A 79 -26.63 -18.24 1.77
CA ARG A 79 -26.59 -17.55 0.48
C ARG A 79 -25.16 -17.13 0.11
N VAL A 80 -24.44 -16.50 1.03
CA VAL A 80 -23.06 -16.04 0.78
C VAL A 80 -22.11 -17.22 0.58
N ARG A 81 -22.31 -18.31 1.32
CA ARG A 81 -21.53 -19.53 1.15
C ARG A 81 -21.62 -20.08 -0.27
N LYS A 82 -22.83 -20.27 -0.79
CA LYS A 82 -23.06 -20.87 -2.12
C LYS A 82 -22.71 -19.93 -3.26
N ASP A 83 -23.09 -18.66 -3.16
CA ASP A 83 -22.94 -17.72 -4.28
C ASP A 83 -21.50 -17.19 -4.42
N ILE A 84 -20.78 -17.01 -3.30
CA ILE A 84 -19.46 -16.36 -3.30
C ILE A 84 -18.36 -17.35 -2.91
N LEU A 85 -18.50 -18.01 -1.77
CA LEU A 85 -17.40 -18.80 -1.19
C LEU A 85 -17.14 -20.11 -1.97
N MET A 86 -18.19 -20.83 -2.41
CA MET A 86 -18.05 -22.06 -3.22
C MET A 86 -17.47 -21.80 -4.61
N ASN A 87 -17.61 -20.58 -5.15
CA ASN A 87 -17.10 -20.22 -6.47
C ASN A 87 -15.63 -19.76 -6.44
N ILE A 88 -15.00 -19.65 -5.27
CA ILE A 88 -13.58 -19.32 -5.16
C ILE A 88 -12.78 -20.60 -5.44
N PRO A 89 -11.97 -20.67 -6.51
CA PRO A 89 -11.33 -21.91 -6.95
C PRO A 89 -10.32 -22.49 -5.94
N VAL A 90 -9.81 -21.67 -5.01
CA VAL A 90 -8.80 -22.10 -4.02
C VAL A 90 -9.43 -22.76 -2.79
N ILE A 91 -10.57 -22.26 -2.31
CA ILE A 91 -11.17 -22.69 -1.02
C ILE A 91 -12.64 -23.14 -1.16
N GLY A 92 -13.21 -23.11 -2.36
CA GLY A 92 -14.65 -23.32 -2.56
C GLY A 92 -15.14 -24.71 -2.18
N GLY A 93 -14.32 -25.74 -2.47
CA GLY A 93 -14.64 -27.12 -2.10
C GLY A 93 -14.71 -27.36 -0.58
N TYR A 94 -14.03 -26.55 0.25
CA TYR A 94 -14.12 -26.68 1.71
C TYR A 94 -15.52 -26.34 2.24
N TRP A 95 -16.28 -25.54 1.50
CA TRP A 95 -17.62 -25.13 1.89
C TRP A 95 -18.74 -25.93 1.27
N GLU A 96 -18.41 -26.87 0.38
CA GLU A 96 -19.34 -27.83 -0.20
C GLU A 96 -19.82 -28.81 0.87
N ARG A 97 -21.07 -28.64 1.31
CA ARG A 97 -21.75 -29.64 2.14
C ARG A 97 -22.47 -30.61 1.22
N SER A 98 -21.72 -31.54 0.63
CA SER A 98 -22.34 -32.69 -0.02
C SER A 98 -22.91 -33.60 1.07
N ILE A 99 -24.22 -33.85 1.01
CA ILE A 99 -24.85 -34.84 1.88
C ILE A 99 -24.45 -36.21 1.30
N PRO A 100 -23.77 -37.08 2.06
CA PRO A 100 -23.50 -38.43 1.57
C PRO A 100 -24.82 -39.15 1.30
N PRO A 101 -24.91 -39.96 0.24
CA PRO A 101 -26.17 -40.54 -0.21
C PRO A 101 -26.82 -41.47 0.83
N GLU A 102 -26.08 -42.00 1.79
CA GLU A 102 -26.65 -42.76 2.91
C GLU A 102 -27.50 -41.94 3.89
N ASP A 103 -27.35 -40.61 3.92
CA ASP A 103 -27.96 -39.73 4.93
C ASP A 103 -29.09 -38.85 4.33
N ASN A 104 -29.64 -39.24 3.18
CA ASN A 104 -30.85 -38.61 2.64
C ASN A 104 -32.11 -39.35 3.14
N PRO A 105 -32.91 -38.76 4.05
CA PRO A 105 -34.19 -39.34 4.41
C PRO A 105 -35.16 -39.05 3.26
N PHE A 106 -35.36 -40.05 2.38
CA PHE A 106 -36.36 -40.18 1.30
C PHE A 106 -37.05 -38.92 0.77
#